data_AF-A0AAD0HW64-F1
#
_entry.id   AF-A0AAD0HW64-F1
#
_cell.length_a   1.000
_cell.length_b   1.000
_cell.length_c   1.000
_cell.angle_alpha   90.00
_cell.angle_beta   90.00
_cell.angle_gamma   90.00
#
_symmetry.space_group_name_H-M   'P 1'
#
loop_
_entity.id
_entity.type
_entity.pdbx_description
1 polymer ?
#
loop_
_entity_poly.entity_id
_entity_poly.type
_entity_poly.pdbx_seq_one_letter_code
_entity_poly.pdbx_strand_id
1 'polypeptide(L)'
;MKIIGQLIIGIVGMMMSILMAYGFSFFTEKVDYSYQKAIDNISYDRLKKVEDTARAMIATYKSDKLTYEAYKNTDVELATQAKIRANRTAVAYNDYILKNSFQWKGNIPSDIYNQLEIIE
;
A
#
# COMPACT_ATOMS: atom_id res chain seq x y z
N MET A 1 -67.45 -7.62 -11.69
CA MET A 1 -66.67 -7.78 -10.45
C MET A 1 -65.39 -8.63 -10.62
N LYS A 2 -65.43 -9.80 -11.28
CA LYS A 2 -64.23 -10.67 -11.44
C LYS A 2 -63.05 -10.03 -12.20
N ILE A 3 -63.31 -9.30 -13.29
CA ILE A 3 -62.28 -8.66 -14.12
C ILE A 3 -61.58 -7.50 -13.38
N ILE A 4 -62.33 -6.72 -12.59
CA ILE A 4 -61.80 -5.61 -11.80
C ILE A 4 -60.91 -6.14 -10.66
N GLY A 5 -61.29 -7.26 -10.03
CA GLY A 5 -60.46 -7.92 -9.01
C GLY A 5 -59.13 -8.45 -9.56
N GLN A 6 -59.13 -9.02 -10.77
CA GLN A 6 -57.90 -9.50 -11.43
C GLN A 6 -56.96 -8.35 -11.82
N LEU A 7 -57.49 -7.21 -12.26
CA LEU A 7 -56.73 -6.00 -12.56
C LEU A 7 -56.00 -5.44 -11.33
N ILE A 8 -56.69 -5.38 -10.17
CA ILE A 8 -56.10 -4.89 -8.93
C ILE A 8 -54.97 -5.81 -8.45
N ILE A 9 -55.16 -7.14 -8.51
CA ILE A 9 -54.12 -8.11 -8.14
C ILE A 9 -52.89 -7.97 -9.04
N GLY A 10 -53.09 -7.75 -10.35
CA GLY A 10 -52.00 -7.50 -11.29
C GLY A 10 -51.20 -6.25 -10.95
N ILE A 11 -51.88 -5.14 -10.62
CA ILE A 11 -51.25 -3.88 -10.25
C ILE A 11 -50.46 -4.03 -8.95
N VAL A 12 -51.03 -4.68 -7.93
CA VAL A 12 -50.35 -4.91 -6.64
C VAL A 12 -49.13 -5.81 -6.81
N GLY A 13 -49.22 -6.86 -7.63
CA GLY A 13 -48.09 -7.73 -7.95
C GLY A 13 -46.96 -6.99 -8.66
N MET A 14 -47.29 -6.11 -9.61
CA MET A 14 -46.32 -5.29 -10.32
C MET A 14 -45.66 -4.25 -9.39
N MET A 15 -46.41 -3.71 -8.43
CA MET A 15 -45.87 -2.76 -7.45
C MET A 15 -44.93 -3.46 -6.45
N MET A 16 -45.23 -4.71 -6.06
CA MET A 16 -44.34 -5.52 -5.20
C MET A 16 -43.04 -5.92 -5.92
N SER A 17 -43.08 -6.25 -7.20
CA SER A 17 -41.85 -6.61 -7.94
C SER A 17 -40.91 -5.40 -8.10
N ILE A 18 -41.46 -4.20 -8.30
CA ILE A 18 -40.69 -2.95 -8.33
C ILE A 18 -40.03 -2.69 -6.96
N LEU A 19 -40.78 -2.85 -5.86
CA LEU A 19 -40.24 -2.68 -4.51
C LEU A 19 -39.13 -3.68 -4.18
N MET A 20 -39.25 -4.95 -4.60
CA MET A 20 -38.19 -5.95 -4.43
C MET A 20 -36.94 -5.62 -5.25
N ALA A 21 -37.09 -5.10 -6.48
CA ALA A 21 -35.96 -4.72 -7.32
C ALA A 21 -35.16 -3.54 -6.72
N TYR A 22 -35.85 -2.54 -6.17
CA TYR A 22 -35.19 -1.44 -5.45
C TYR A 22 -34.58 -1.89 -4.11
N GLY A 23 -35.26 -2.78 -3.37
CA GLY A 23 -34.74 -3.34 -2.13
C GLY A 23 -33.48 -4.18 -2.33
N PHE A 24 -33.43 -4.99 -3.40
CA PHE A 24 -32.25 -5.79 -3.75
C PHE A 24 -31.04 -4.91 -4.13
N SER A 25 -31.28 -3.80 -4.83
CA SER A 25 -30.24 -2.84 -5.21
C SER A 25 -29.53 -2.21 -3.99
N PHE A 26 -30.25 -1.99 -2.89
CA PHE A 26 -29.67 -1.49 -1.63
C PHE A 26 -28.75 -2.51 -0.94
N PHE A 27 -29.06 -3.81 -1.04
CA PHE A 27 -28.19 -4.86 -0.50
C PHE A 27 -26.93 -5.06 -1.35
N THR A 28 -27.02 -4.93 -2.67
CA THR A 28 -25.85 -5.06 -3.57
C THR A 28 -24.84 -3.94 -3.38
N GLU A 29 -25.29 -2.70 -3.16
CA GLU A 29 -24.41 -1.54 -2.95
C GLU A 29 -23.56 -1.67 -1.68
N LYS A 30 -24.14 -2.17 -0.58
CA LYS A 30 -23.39 -2.41 0.67
C LYS A 30 -22.34 -3.51 0.52
N VAL A 31 -22.66 -4.58 -0.22
CA VAL A 31 -21.73 -5.68 -0.50
C VAL A 31 -20.57 -5.17 -1.34
N ASP A 32 -20.85 -4.38 -2.40
CA ASP A 32 -19.84 -3.78 -3.26
C ASP A 32 -18.91 -2.84 -2.48
N TYR A 33 -19.48 -1.95 -1.66
CA TYR A 33 -18.68 -1.08 -0.77
C TYR A 33 -17.78 -1.88 0.18
N SER A 34 -18.29 -2.95 0.80
CA SER A 34 -17.50 -3.77 1.73
C SER A 34 -16.36 -4.51 1.01
N TYR A 35 -16.61 -4.97 -0.22
CA TYR A 35 -15.63 -5.64 -1.06
C TYR A 35 -14.54 -4.67 -1.52
N GLN A 36 -14.94 -3.51 -2.05
CA GLN A 36 -14.01 -2.45 -2.46
C GLN A 36 -13.14 -2.00 -1.28
N LYS A 37 -13.74 -1.78 -0.11
CA LYS A 37 -13.00 -1.45 1.11
C LYS A 37 -11.99 -2.52 1.51
N ALA A 38 -12.32 -3.80 1.36
CA ALA A 38 -11.39 -4.89 1.66
C ALA A 38 -10.19 -4.91 0.68
N ILE A 39 -10.43 -4.70 -0.61
CA ILE A 39 -9.37 -4.59 -1.63
C ILE A 39 -8.47 -3.39 -1.34
N ASP A 40 -9.07 -2.23 -1.06
CA ASP A 40 -8.35 -1.00 -0.78
C ASP A 40 -7.46 -1.16 0.47
N ASN A 41 -7.97 -1.79 1.54
CA ASN A 41 -7.18 -2.11 2.74
C ASN A 41 -5.98 -3.02 2.42
N ILE A 42 -6.17 -4.08 1.62
CA ILE A 42 -5.06 -4.97 1.23
C ILE A 42 -4.00 -4.20 0.43
N SER A 43 -4.43 -3.29 -0.43
CA SER A 43 -3.52 -2.45 -1.21
C SER A 43 -2.72 -1.50 -0.31
N TYR A 44 -3.37 -0.93 0.70
CA TYR A 44 -2.75 -0.05 1.68
C TYR A 44 -1.74 -0.80 2.55
N ASP A 45 -2.11 -1.96 3.10
CA ASP A 45 -1.21 -2.76 3.94
C ASP A 45 0.05 -3.18 3.18
N ARG A 46 -0.10 -3.50 1.88
CA ARG A 46 1.03 -3.80 1.01
C ARG A 46 1.93 -2.58 0.81
N LEU A 47 1.37 -1.42 0.48
CA LEU A 47 2.12 -0.18 0.31
C LEU A 47 2.87 0.18 1.61
N LYS A 48 2.16 0.16 2.74
CA LYS A 48 2.72 0.43 4.05
C LYS A 48 3.90 -0.50 4.37
N LYS A 49 3.76 -1.81 4.11
CA LYS A 49 4.85 -2.76 4.32
C LYS A 49 6.08 -2.44 3.48
N VAL A 50 5.89 -1.99 2.24
CA VAL A 50 6.98 -1.56 1.37
C VAL A 50 7.68 -0.32 1.92
N GLU A 51 6.90 0.69 2.32
CA GLU A 51 7.43 1.91 2.91
C GLU A 51 8.17 1.67 4.23
N ASP A 52 7.61 0.85 5.12
CA ASP A 52 8.22 0.53 6.42
C ASP A 52 9.54 -0.23 6.24
N THR A 53 9.59 -1.13 5.24
CA THR A 53 10.84 -1.81 4.87
C THR A 53 11.87 -0.83 4.32
N ALA A 54 11.45 0.08 3.44
CA ALA A 54 12.33 1.13 2.91
C ALA A 54 12.89 2.02 4.03
N ARG A 55 12.04 2.47 4.96
CA ARG A 55 12.46 3.26 6.13
C ARG A 55 13.45 2.49 7.02
N ALA A 56 13.22 1.21 7.26
CA ALA A 56 14.13 0.38 8.04
C ALA A 56 15.51 0.28 7.37
N MET A 57 15.57 0.08 6.06
CA MET A 57 16.82 0.05 5.31
C MET A 57 17.56 1.39 5.33
N ILE A 58 16.84 2.51 5.19
CA ILE A 58 17.39 3.87 5.33
C ILE A 58 17.99 4.06 6.73
N ALA A 59 17.30 3.64 7.78
CA ALA A 59 17.78 3.76 9.15
C ALA A 59 19.08 2.96 9.37
N THR A 60 19.14 1.71 8.89
CA THR A 60 20.35 0.88 8.93
C THR A 60 21.51 1.54 8.19
N TYR A 61 21.28 2.01 6.96
CA TYR A 61 22.29 2.72 6.19
C TYR A 61 22.81 3.97 6.92
N LYS A 62 21.92 4.78 7.48
CA LYS A 62 22.30 5.99 8.23
C LYS A 62 23.14 5.64 9.46
N SER A 63 22.78 4.58 10.18
CA SER A 63 23.54 4.11 11.35
C SER A 63 24.97 3.68 10.98
N ASP A 64 25.11 2.85 9.94
CA ASP A 64 26.43 2.41 9.48
C ASP A 64 27.24 3.56 8.86
N LYS A 65 26.60 4.49 8.13
CA LYS A 65 27.25 5.70 7.60
C LYS A 65 27.77 6.58 8.75
N LEU A 66 26.97 6.80 9.79
CA LEU A 66 27.40 7.54 10.99
C LEU A 66 28.59 6.87 11.67
N THR A 67 28.57 5.53 11.77
CA THR A 67 29.70 4.77 12.33
C THR A 67 30.96 4.96 11.48
N TYR A 68 30.84 4.86 10.15
CA TYR A 68 31.96 5.13 9.25
C TYR A 68 32.52 6.55 9.44
N GLU A 69 31.66 7.57 9.43
CA GLU A 69 32.08 8.98 9.59
C GLU A 69 32.74 9.25 10.95
N ALA A 70 32.28 8.60 12.01
CA ALA A 70 32.84 8.75 13.35
C ALA A 70 34.22 8.11 13.51
N TYR A 71 34.44 6.95 12.87
CA TYR A 71 35.64 6.14 13.08
C TYR A 71 36.66 6.21 11.95
N LYS A 72 36.35 6.80 10.78
CA LYS A 72 37.24 6.83 9.60
C LYS A 72 38.66 7.33 9.86
N ASN A 73 38.85 8.19 10.86
CA ASN A 73 40.15 8.77 11.24
C ASN A 73 40.75 8.16 12.52
N THR A 74 40.01 7.30 13.22
CA THR A 74 40.36 6.79 14.56
C THR A 74 40.58 5.28 14.55
N ASP A 75 39.67 4.55 13.91
CA ASP A 75 39.70 3.10 13.78
C ASP A 75 39.32 2.72 12.34
N VAL A 76 40.36 2.55 11.52
CA VAL A 76 40.21 2.27 10.08
C VAL A 76 39.54 0.92 9.84
N GLU A 77 39.76 -0.07 10.70
CA GLU A 77 39.16 -1.40 10.53
C GLU A 77 37.66 -1.34 10.79
N LEU A 78 37.25 -0.74 11.91
CA LEU A 78 35.84 -0.56 12.26
C LEU A 78 35.11 0.29 11.22
N ALA A 79 35.74 1.39 10.77
CA ALA A 79 35.18 2.24 9.74
C ALA A 79 35.00 1.50 8.41
N THR A 80 35.98 0.69 8.01
CA THR A 80 35.89 -0.11 6.77
C THR A 80 34.76 -1.13 6.85
N GLN A 81 34.57 -1.80 7.99
CA GLN A 81 33.45 -2.72 8.17
C GLN A 81 32.10 -1.99 8.10
N ALA A 82 31.97 -0.83 8.76
CA ALA A 82 30.77 -0.01 8.71
C ALA A 82 30.45 0.46 7.29
N LYS A 83 31.47 0.91 6.53
CA LYS A 83 31.35 1.27 5.12
C LYS A 83 30.82 0.11 4.27
N ILE A 84 31.37 -1.09 4.44
CA ILE A 84 30.91 -2.29 3.71
C ILE A 84 29.44 -2.59 4.02
N ARG A 85 29.01 -2.50 5.29
CA ARG A 85 27.62 -2.72 5.69
C ARG A 85 26.67 -1.64 5.16
N ALA A 86 27.07 -0.38 5.22
CA ALA A 86 26.34 0.74 4.64
C ALA A 86 26.15 0.53 3.13
N ASN A 87 27.22 0.25 2.40
CA ASN A 87 27.17 0.05 0.95
C ASN A 87 26.33 -1.15 0.55
N ARG A 88 26.41 -2.27 1.28
CA ARG A 88 25.52 -3.42 1.08
C ARG A 88 24.05 -3.04 1.25
N THR A 89 23.74 -2.25 2.28
CA THR A 89 22.37 -1.78 2.54
C THR A 89 21.92 -0.82 1.44
N ALA A 90 22.77 0.09 0.98
CA ALA A 90 22.45 1.02 -0.11
C ALA A 90 22.17 0.30 -1.43
N VAL A 91 22.99 -0.70 -1.80
CA VAL A 91 22.76 -1.52 -3.00
C VAL A 91 21.43 -2.28 -2.90
N ALA A 92 21.18 -2.94 -1.77
CA ALA A 92 19.93 -3.66 -1.54
C ALA A 92 18.72 -2.72 -1.58
N TYR A 93 18.85 -1.52 -1.01
CA TYR A 93 17.79 -0.51 -1.00
C TYR A 93 17.49 0.00 -2.41
N ASN A 94 18.51 0.34 -3.19
CA ASN A 94 18.35 0.85 -4.54
C ASN A 94 17.62 -0.16 -5.43
N ASP A 95 17.98 -1.45 -5.33
CA ASP A 95 17.27 -2.53 -6.01
C ASP A 95 15.83 -2.70 -5.48
N TYR A 96 15.63 -2.58 -4.17
CA TYR A 96 14.31 -2.68 -3.54
C TYR A 96 13.36 -1.56 -3.99
N ILE A 97 13.81 -0.31 -4.01
CA ILE A 97 13.02 0.84 -4.47
C ILE A 97 12.71 0.70 -5.96
N LEU A 98 13.67 0.30 -6.78
CA LEU A 98 13.45 0.10 -8.20
C LEU A 98 12.35 -0.94 -8.46
N LYS A 99 12.43 -2.10 -7.78
CA LYS A 99 11.44 -3.18 -7.89
C LYS A 99 10.05 -2.77 -7.43
N ASN A 100 9.94 -1.88 -6.44
CA ASN A 100 8.66 -1.45 -5.88
C ASN A 100 8.18 -0.10 -6.40
N SER A 101 8.89 0.53 -7.33
CA SER A 101 8.60 1.86 -7.88
C SER A 101 7.14 2.05 -8.32
N PHE A 102 6.51 0.99 -8.84
CA PHE A 102 5.12 0.97 -9.29
C PHE A 102 4.10 1.14 -8.17
N GLN A 103 4.44 0.81 -6.92
CA GLN A 103 3.53 0.87 -5.77
C GLN A 103 3.14 2.32 -5.43
N TRP A 104 4.08 3.25 -5.60
CA TRP A 104 3.88 4.66 -5.24
C TRP A 104 3.15 5.47 -6.31
N LYS A 105 3.02 4.98 -7.54
CA LYS A 105 2.35 5.68 -8.67
C LYS A 105 2.78 7.16 -8.83
N GLY A 106 4.03 7.48 -8.51
CA GLY A 106 4.55 8.85 -8.55
C GLY A 106 4.37 9.68 -7.27
N ASN A 107 3.73 9.13 -6.23
CA ASN A 107 3.56 9.74 -4.91
C ASN A 107 4.44 9.07 -3.86
N ILE A 108 5.76 9.18 -4.02
CA ILE A 108 6.73 8.66 -3.05
C ILE A 108 6.76 9.60 -1.83
N PRO A 109 6.61 9.09 -0.60
CA PRO A 109 6.79 9.88 0.61
C PRO A 109 8.15 10.59 0.67
N SER A 110 8.19 11.83 1.14
CA SER A 110 9.41 12.66 1.15
C SER A 110 10.56 12.11 2.00
N ASP A 111 10.26 11.21 2.93
CA ASP A 111 11.23 10.54 3.80
C ASP A 111 11.86 9.28 3.18
N ILE A 112 11.36 8.85 2.01
CA ILE A 112 11.90 7.74 1.22
C ILE A 112 12.70 8.32 0.04
N TYR A 113 13.98 7.94 -0.05
CA TYR A 113 14.87 8.41 -1.10
C TYR A 113 14.71 7.56 -2.37
N ASN A 114 14.87 8.16 -3.55
CA ASN A 114 14.89 7.38 -4.79
C ASN A 114 16.11 6.46 -4.89
N GLN A 115 17.20 6.85 -4.22
CA GLN A 115 18.44 6.09 -4.13
C GLN A 115 19.22 6.50 -2.89
N LEU A 116 20.01 5.57 -2.36
CA LEU A 116 21.05 5.80 -1.36
C LEU A 116 22.41 5.83 -2.04
N GLU A 117 23.25 6.77 -1.60
CA GLU A 117 24.61 6.95 -2.10
C GLU A 117 25.53 5.84 -1.62
N ILE A 118 26.43 5.40 -2.52
CA ILE A 118 27.52 4.49 -2.18
C ILE A 118 28.68 5.32 -1.62
N ILE A 119 29.21 4.90 -0.47
CA ILE A 119 30.37 5.54 0.17
C ILE A 119 31.63 5.02 -0.54
N GLU A 120 32.41 5.93 -1.11
CA GLU A 120 33.67 5.64 -1.84
C GLU A 120 34.86 5.35 -0.94
#